data_AF-A0A453L158-F1
#
_entry.id   AF-A0A453L158-F1
#
_cell.length_a   1.000
_cell.length_b   1.000
_cell.length_c   1.000
_cell.angle_alpha   90.00
_cell.angle_beta   90.00
_cell.angle_gamma   90.00
#
_symmetry.space_group_name_H-M   'P 1'
#
loop_
_entity.id
_entity.type
_entity.pdbx_description
1 polymer ?
#
loop_
_entity_poly.entity_id
_entity_poly.type
_entity_poly.pdbx_seq_one_letter_code
_entity_poly.pdbx_strand_id
1 'polypeptide(L)'
;MLLTPEESINIQNNIGADIIMALDDVVKTTITGPRIEEAMYRTLRWIDRCIAAHKKPDVQNLFGIVQGGLDPVLRDICVRGLVERNLPGYAIGGLAGGEDKDSFWRVVAQCTAGLPEDKPRYVMGVGYPLDIVVCSALGADMYDCVYPTRTARFGSALVPEV
;
A
#
# COMPACT_ATOMS: atom_id res chain seq x y z
N MET A 1 6.35 23.80 4.03
CA MET A 1 5.73 23.33 2.76
C MET A 1 4.75 22.23 3.13
N LEU A 2 3.48 22.33 2.73
CA LEU A 2 2.43 21.35 3.04
C LEU A 2 2.20 20.48 1.80
N LEU A 3 2.24 19.15 1.95
CA LEU A 3 1.94 18.23 0.86
C LEU A 3 0.45 17.88 0.91
N THR A 4 -0.29 18.18 -0.17
CA THR A 4 -1.70 17.81 -0.32
C THR A 4 -1.84 16.70 -1.38
N PRO A 5 -2.99 16.00 -1.46
CA PRO A 5 -3.27 15.05 -2.54
C PRO A 5 -3.04 15.62 -3.94
N GLU A 6 -3.50 16.85 -4.20
CA GLU A 6 -3.36 17.50 -5.50
C GLU A 6 -1.90 17.79 -5.83
N GLU A 7 -1.14 18.29 -4.85
CA GLU A 7 0.27 18.61 -5.05
C GLU A 7 1.11 17.33 -5.21
N SER A 8 0.81 16.28 -4.45
CA SER A 8 1.45 14.96 -4.60
C SER A 8 1.25 14.41 -6.02
N ILE A 9 0.03 14.45 -6.55
CA ILE A 9 -0.27 13.98 -7.91
C ILE A 9 0.39 14.87 -8.96
N ASN A 10 0.36 16.20 -8.79
CA ASN A 10 1.03 17.13 -9.70
C ASN A 10 2.54 16.86 -9.79
N ILE A 11 3.20 16.65 -8.65
CA ILE A 11 4.62 16.30 -8.59
C ILE A 11 4.88 14.97 -9.33
N GLN A 12 4.08 13.94 -9.07
CA GLN A 12 4.23 12.63 -9.74
C GLN A 12 3.93 12.70 -11.26
N ASN A 13 2.97 13.51 -11.69
CA ASN A 13 2.71 13.77 -13.11
C ASN A 13 3.90 14.48 -13.79
N ASN A 14 4.62 15.36 -13.07
CA ASN A 14 5.78 16.08 -13.58
C ASN A 14 7.07 15.24 -13.58
N ILE A 15 7.26 14.39 -12.58
CA ILE A 15 8.33 13.37 -12.58
C ILE A 15 8.17 12.43 -13.77
N GLY A 16 6.92 12.18 -14.19
CA GLY A 16 6.63 11.28 -15.31
C GLY A 16 6.69 9.80 -14.93
N ALA A 17 6.36 9.46 -13.69
CA ALA A 17 6.35 8.06 -13.22
C ALA A 17 5.25 7.24 -13.89
N ASP A 18 5.52 6.00 -14.30
CA ASP A 18 4.52 5.15 -14.97
C ASP A 18 3.39 4.67 -14.03
N ILE A 19 3.72 4.49 -12.75
CA ILE A 19 2.76 4.20 -11.68
C ILE A 19 2.88 5.30 -10.64
N ILE A 20 1.76 5.92 -10.30
CA ILE A 20 1.67 6.98 -9.30
C ILE A 20 0.84 6.47 -8.12
N MET A 21 1.22 6.87 -6.91
CA MET A 21 0.57 6.45 -5.68
C MET A 21 -0.33 7.56 -5.15
N ALA A 22 -1.55 7.22 -4.76
CA ALA A 22 -2.42 8.15 -4.04
C ALA A 22 -1.76 8.57 -2.73
N LEU A 23 -1.89 9.85 -2.35
CA LEU A 23 -1.50 10.29 -1.02
C LEU A 23 -2.48 9.71 0.00
N ASP A 24 -1.95 9.05 1.03
CA ASP A 24 -2.72 8.41 2.10
C ASP A 24 -2.31 8.93 3.49
N ASP A 25 -3.12 8.61 4.50
CA ASP A 25 -2.83 8.95 5.89
C ASP A 25 -2.41 7.69 6.66
N VAL A 26 -1.10 7.45 6.73
CA VAL A 26 -0.51 6.28 7.37
C VAL A 26 -0.40 6.48 8.89
N VAL A 27 -0.82 5.45 9.63
CA VAL A 27 -0.73 5.38 11.09
C VAL A 27 0.03 4.11 11.46
N LYS A 28 0.91 4.19 12.46
CA LYS A 28 1.62 3.01 12.97
C LYS A 28 0.62 2.00 13.52
N THR A 29 0.81 0.72 13.20
CA THR A 29 -0.02 -0.41 13.64
C THR A 29 -0.11 -0.56 15.16
N THR A 30 0.87 -0.03 15.89
CA THR A 30 0.93 -0.04 17.36
C THR A 30 0.07 1.03 18.03
N ILE A 31 -0.44 2.01 17.28
CA ILE A 31 -1.35 3.04 17.83
C ILE A 31 -2.73 2.42 17.97
N THR A 32 -3.39 2.67 19.10
CA THR A 32 -4.77 2.22 19.35
C THR A 32 -5.73 3.40 19.40
N GLY A 33 -7.04 3.13 19.22
CA GLY A 33 -8.10 4.14 19.33
C GLY A 33 -8.50 4.78 17.99
N PRO A 34 -9.23 5.92 18.03
CA PRO A 34 -9.97 6.46 16.87
C PRO A 34 -9.07 6.98 15.75
N ARG A 35 -7.76 7.11 15.99
CA ARG A 35 -6.81 7.65 15.01
C ARG A 35 -6.68 6.78 13.76
N ILE A 36 -6.78 5.45 13.89
CA ILE A 36 -6.72 4.52 12.76
C ILE A 36 -7.94 4.71 11.86
N GLU A 37 -9.13 4.76 12.45
CA GLU A 37 -10.39 4.98 11.74
C GLU A 37 -10.38 6.33 11.02
N GLU A 38 -9.94 7.40 11.70
CA GLU A 38 -9.82 8.72 11.09
C GLU A 38 -8.87 8.71 9.89
N ALA A 39 -7.71 8.04 10.00
CA ALA A 39 -6.75 7.91 8.91
C ALA A 39 -7.33 7.16 7.71
N MET A 40 -8.02 6.05 7.97
CA MET A 40 -8.65 5.25 6.94
C MET A 40 -9.70 6.06 6.17
N TYR A 41 -10.62 6.74 6.87
CA TYR A 41 -11.61 7.59 6.20
C TYR A 41 -10.97 8.81 5.52
N ARG A 42 -9.89 9.37 6.06
CA ARG A 42 -9.15 10.45 5.41
C ARG A 42 -8.50 9.97 4.12
N THR A 43 -7.93 8.78 4.12
CA THR A 43 -7.38 8.12 2.92
C THR A 43 -8.46 7.93 1.85
N LEU A 44 -9.67 7.47 2.24
CA LEU A 44 -10.81 7.37 1.32
C LEU A 44 -11.26 8.73 0.74
N ARG A 45 -11.22 9.81 1.54
CA ARG A 45 -11.49 11.16 1.00
C ARG A 45 -10.36 11.67 0.11
N TRP A 46 -9.12 11.28 0.38
CA TRP A 46 -7.96 11.75 -0.37
C TRP A 46 -7.80 11.05 -1.71
N ILE A 47 -8.21 9.79 -1.86
CA ILE A 47 -8.19 9.13 -3.17
C ILE A 47 -9.10 9.85 -4.18
N ASP A 48 -10.27 10.35 -3.78
CA ASP A 48 -11.15 11.13 -4.66
C ASP A 48 -10.46 12.38 -5.20
N ARG A 49 -9.71 13.06 -4.31
CA ARG A 49 -8.91 14.23 -4.66
C ARG A 49 -7.74 13.87 -5.56
N CYS A 50 -7.11 12.71 -5.35
CA CYS A 50 -6.05 12.22 -6.21
C CYS A 50 -6.56 11.91 -7.62
N ILE A 51 -7.70 11.22 -7.72
CA ILE A 51 -8.36 10.91 -9.00
C ILE A 51 -8.67 12.21 -9.75
N ALA A 52 -9.28 13.19 -9.07
CA ALA A 52 -9.63 14.48 -9.69
C ALA A 52 -8.41 15.30 -10.12
N ALA A 53 -7.27 15.17 -9.41
CA ALA A 53 -6.04 15.89 -9.72
C ALA A 53 -5.21 15.24 -10.84
N HIS A 54 -5.44 13.96 -11.14
CA HIS A 54 -4.62 13.21 -12.09
C HIS A 54 -4.89 13.63 -13.54
N LYS A 55 -3.89 14.21 -14.20
CA LYS A 55 -4.02 14.79 -15.55
C LYS A 55 -3.51 13.88 -16.68
N LYS A 56 -2.96 12.71 -16.36
CA LYS A 56 -2.31 11.82 -17.34
C LYS A 56 -2.76 10.35 -17.21
N PRO A 57 -4.07 10.06 -17.15
CA PRO A 57 -4.57 8.70 -16.91
C PRO A 57 -4.19 7.69 -18.00
N ASP A 58 -3.94 8.13 -19.24
CA ASP A 58 -3.62 7.25 -20.36
C ASP A 58 -2.17 6.74 -20.33
N VAL A 59 -1.29 7.34 -19.52
CA VAL A 59 0.14 7.02 -19.47
C VAL A 59 0.69 6.83 -18.06
N GLN A 60 -0.08 7.17 -17.01
CA GLN A 60 0.31 6.90 -15.63
C GLN A 60 -0.84 6.23 -14.86
N ASN A 61 -0.56 5.07 -14.27
CA ASN A 61 -1.54 4.29 -13.51
C ASN A 61 -1.59 4.76 -12.04
N LEU A 62 -2.76 5.24 -11.58
CA LEU A 62 -2.96 5.67 -10.19
C LEU A 62 -3.37 4.50 -9.29
N PHE A 63 -2.52 4.14 -8.32
CA PHE A 63 -2.82 3.10 -7.35
C PHE A 63 -3.43 3.71 -6.08
N GLY A 64 -4.53 3.10 -5.61
CA GLY A 64 -5.12 3.40 -4.31
C GLY A 64 -4.46 2.60 -3.19
N ILE A 65 -4.43 3.12 -1.97
CA ILE A 65 -3.73 2.47 -0.84
C ILE A 65 -4.73 2.10 0.25
N VAL A 66 -4.88 0.80 0.49
CA VAL A 66 -5.70 0.26 1.58
C VAL A 66 -5.03 0.57 2.91
N GLN A 67 -5.77 1.24 3.80
CA GLN A 67 -5.41 1.54 5.19
C GLN A 67 -6.41 0.89 6.16
N GLY A 68 -6.17 1.02 7.46
CA GLY A 68 -7.02 0.43 8.51
C GLY A 68 -6.27 -0.27 9.64
N GLY A 69 -4.93 -0.14 9.68
CA GLY A 69 -4.11 -0.78 10.73
C GLY A 69 -4.25 -2.30 10.69
N LEU A 70 -4.43 -2.93 11.86
CA LEU A 70 -4.69 -4.36 12.01
C LEU A 70 -6.17 -4.70 12.23
N ASP A 71 -7.06 -3.71 12.10
CA ASP A 71 -8.49 -3.89 12.30
C ASP A 71 -9.15 -4.43 11.02
N PRO A 72 -9.70 -5.66 11.04
CA PRO A 72 -10.29 -6.26 9.85
C PRO A 72 -11.51 -5.48 9.34
N VAL A 73 -12.32 -4.89 10.22
CA VAL A 73 -13.50 -4.13 9.79
C VAL A 73 -13.09 -2.87 9.04
N LEU A 74 -12.09 -2.15 9.55
CA LEU A 74 -11.58 -0.95 8.88
C LEU A 74 -10.92 -1.29 7.54
N ARG A 75 -10.22 -2.43 7.46
CA ARG A 75 -9.65 -2.93 6.20
C ARG A 75 -10.75 -3.21 5.17
N ASP A 76 -11.83 -3.90 5.55
CA ASP A 76 -12.96 -4.18 4.64
C ASP A 76 -13.68 -2.92 4.17
N ILE A 77 -13.83 -1.91 5.04
CA ILE A 77 -14.39 -0.61 4.66
C ILE A 77 -13.48 0.07 3.63
N CYS A 78 -12.18 0.10 3.88
CA CYS A 78 -11.22 0.75 2.99
C CYS A 78 -11.14 0.04 1.63
N VAL A 79 -11.06 -1.30 1.62
CA VAL A 79 -11.05 -2.11 0.41
C VAL A 79 -12.30 -1.82 -0.42
N ARG A 80 -13.50 -1.94 0.14
CA ARG A 80 -14.75 -1.68 -0.60
C ARG A 80 -14.78 -0.26 -1.16
N GLY A 81 -14.43 0.74 -0.34
CA GLY A 81 -14.37 2.12 -0.78
C GLY A 81 -13.41 2.33 -1.96
N LEU A 82 -12.22 1.71 -1.93
CA LEU A 82 -11.28 1.82 -3.05
C LEU A 82 -11.75 1.07 -4.30
N VAL A 83 -12.39 -0.10 -4.13
CA VAL A 83 -12.89 -0.91 -5.25
C VAL A 83 -14.01 -0.21 -6.01
N GLU A 84 -14.91 0.51 -5.32
CA GLU A 84 -15.97 1.32 -5.95
C GLU A 84 -15.43 2.35 -6.96
N ARG A 85 -14.17 2.75 -6.84
CA ARG A 85 -13.51 3.75 -7.71
C ARG A 85 -12.82 3.13 -8.94
N ASN A 86 -12.79 1.80 -9.07
CA ASN A 86 -12.24 1.06 -10.21
C ASN A 86 -10.85 1.57 -10.66
N LEU A 87 -9.89 1.52 -9.75
CA LEU A 87 -8.53 1.99 -9.98
C LEU A 87 -7.73 0.97 -10.82
N PRO A 88 -6.68 1.41 -11.55
CA PRO A 88 -5.82 0.51 -12.31
C PRO A 88 -4.99 -0.44 -11.43
N GLY A 89 -4.85 -0.17 -10.13
CA GLY A 89 -4.20 -1.07 -9.19
C GLY A 89 -4.40 -0.65 -7.73
N TYR A 90 -4.06 -1.56 -6.82
CA TYR A 90 -4.34 -1.42 -5.40
C TYR A 90 -3.13 -1.82 -4.57
N ALA A 91 -2.75 -0.97 -3.63
CA ALA A 91 -1.70 -1.23 -2.68
C ALA A 91 -2.26 -1.52 -1.29
N ILE A 92 -1.54 -2.32 -0.51
CA ILE A 92 -1.81 -2.63 0.89
C ILE A 92 -0.75 -1.90 1.71
N GLY A 93 -1.17 -0.82 2.35
CA GLY A 93 -0.31 0.08 3.13
C GLY A 93 -0.41 -0.14 4.64
N GLY A 94 0.51 0.52 5.36
CA GLY A 94 0.51 0.55 6.83
C GLY A 94 0.89 -0.78 7.49
N LEU A 95 1.69 -1.62 6.82
CA LEU A 95 2.09 -2.96 7.27
C LEU A 95 3.63 -3.12 7.42
N ALA A 96 4.28 -2.07 7.92
CA ALA A 96 5.70 -2.09 8.26
C ALA A 96 5.95 -1.36 9.59
N GLY A 97 4.96 -1.41 10.50
CA GLY A 97 4.86 -0.55 11.69
C GLY A 97 5.37 -1.18 12.99
N GLY A 98 5.76 -2.45 12.97
CA GLY A 98 6.23 -3.20 14.14
C GLY A 98 5.27 -4.29 14.64
N GLU A 99 4.26 -4.63 13.84
CA GLU A 99 3.35 -5.75 14.07
C GLU A 99 4.05 -7.12 13.97
N ASP A 100 3.43 -8.13 14.59
CA ASP A 100 3.85 -9.53 14.46
C ASP A 100 3.48 -10.12 13.08
N LYS A 101 4.14 -11.22 12.71
CA LYS A 101 4.00 -11.85 11.39
C LYS A 101 2.62 -12.42 11.12
N ASP A 102 1.96 -12.99 12.13
CA ASP A 102 0.64 -13.59 11.97
C ASP A 102 -0.41 -12.49 11.71
N SER A 103 -0.34 -11.39 12.45
CA SER A 103 -1.17 -10.20 12.23
C SER A 103 -0.94 -9.61 10.84
N PHE A 104 0.33 -9.47 10.43
CA PHE A 104 0.71 -8.98 9.10
C PHE A 104 0.12 -9.85 7.98
N TRP A 105 0.37 -11.17 8.00
CA TRP A 105 -0.12 -12.08 6.96
C TRP A 105 -1.64 -12.16 6.92
N ARG A 106 -2.31 -12.10 8.07
CA ARG A 106 -3.79 -12.06 8.12
C ARG A 106 -4.36 -10.84 7.41
N VAL A 107 -3.76 -9.66 7.60
CA VAL A 107 -4.21 -8.45 6.89
C VAL A 107 -3.96 -8.56 5.40
N VAL A 108 -2.80 -9.08 4.99
CA VAL A 108 -2.50 -9.30 3.55
C VAL A 108 -3.52 -10.26 2.94
N ALA A 109 -3.77 -11.41 3.56
CA ALA A 109 -4.74 -12.40 3.10
C ALA A 109 -6.16 -11.81 2.97
N GLN A 110 -6.58 -11.02 3.96
CA GLN A 110 -7.88 -10.37 3.92
C GLN A 110 -7.98 -9.35 2.78
N CYS A 111 -6.99 -8.47 2.65
CA CYS A 111 -7.03 -7.42 1.63
C CYS A 111 -6.99 -8.00 0.22
N THR A 112 -6.09 -8.95 -0.03
CA THR A 112 -5.96 -9.62 -1.34
C THR A 112 -7.24 -10.37 -1.73
N ALA A 113 -7.94 -11.02 -0.80
CA ALA A 113 -9.22 -11.66 -1.05
C ALA A 113 -10.37 -10.68 -1.38
N GLY A 114 -10.32 -9.45 -0.85
CA GLY A 114 -11.32 -8.42 -1.12
C GLY A 114 -11.01 -7.53 -2.34
N LEU A 115 -9.78 -7.56 -2.85
CA LEU A 115 -9.35 -6.76 -4.00
C LEU A 115 -9.62 -7.51 -5.33
N PRO A 116 -9.89 -6.81 -6.44
CA PRO A 116 -10.16 -7.44 -7.73
C PRO A 116 -8.98 -8.31 -8.19
N GLU A 117 -9.27 -9.47 -8.78
CA GLU A 117 -8.27 -10.41 -9.29
C GLU A 117 -7.66 -9.97 -10.62
N ASP A 118 -8.35 -9.12 -11.37
CA ASP A 118 -7.91 -8.57 -12.65
C ASP A 118 -7.03 -7.31 -12.49
N LYS A 119 -6.67 -6.95 -11.26
CA LYS A 119 -5.89 -5.75 -10.92
C LYS A 119 -4.68 -6.11 -10.06
N PRO A 120 -3.51 -5.48 -10.29
CA PRO A 120 -2.32 -5.74 -9.50
C PRO A 120 -2.50 -5.30 -8.03
N ARG A 121 -2.00 -6.15 -7.13
CA ARG A 121 -2.04 -5.98 -5.67
C ARG A 121 -0.62 -5.80 -5.13
N TYR A 122 -0.32 -4.62 -4.63
CA TYR A 122 1.01 -4.22 -4.20
C TYR A 122 1.14 -4.17 -2.68
N VAL A 123 2.00 -4.99 -2.07
CA VAL A 123 2.27 -4.90 -0.62
C VAL A 123 3.49 -4.01 -0.37
N MET A 124 3.24 -2.84 0.22
CA MET A 124 4.25 -1.78 0.33
C MET A 124 5.27 -2.06 1.44
N GLY A 125 6.56 -1.88 1.14
CA GLY A 125 7.65 -1.95 2.12
C GLY A 125 8.07 -3.36 2.56
N VAL A 126 7.58 -4.40 1.88
CA VAL A 126 7.87 -5.81 2.20
C VAL A 126 9.01 -6.32 1.34
N GLY A 127 10.01 -6.95 1.98
CA GLY A 127 11.19 -7.43 1.25
C GLY A 127 12.00 -8.55 1.87
N TYR A 128 11.60 -9.10 3.02
CA TYR A 128 12.26 -10.30 3.51
C TYR A 128 11.84 -11.49 2.63
N PRO A 129 12.76 -12.41 2.25
CA PRO A 129 12.45 -13.49 1.31
C PRO A 129 11.23 -14.32 1.69
N LEU A 130 11.10 -14.71 2.96
CA LEU A 130 9.95 -15.49 3.44
C LEU A 130 8.63 -14.70 3.31
N ASP A 131 8.65 -13.39 3.62
CA ASP A 131 7.44 -12.57 3.51
C ASP A 131 6.99 -12.44 2.05
N ILE A 132 7.94 -12.27 1.12
CA ILE A 132 7.62 -12.21 -0.31
C ILE A 132 6.93 -13.50 -0.75
N VAL A 133 7.48 -14.67 -0.37
CA VAL A 133 6.91 -15.98 -0.73
C VAL A 133 5.51 -16.16 -0.13
N VAL A 134 5.34 -15.87 1.16
CA VAL A 134 4.04 -16.01 1.83
C VAL A 134 3.02 -15.03 1.26
N CYS A 135 3.36 -13.75 1.10
CA CYS A 135 2.45 -12.77 0.51
C CYS A 135 2.10 -13.12 -0.94
N SER A 136 3.01 -13.70 -1.71
CA SER A 136 2.73 -14.16 -3.08
C SER A 136 1.70 -15.29 -3.05
N ALA A 137 1.86 -16.25 -2.13
CA ALA A 137 0.90 -17.33 -1.93
C ALA A 137 -0.48 -16.83 -1.43
N LEU A 138 -0.50 -15.68 -0.76
CA LEU A 138 -1.73 -15.00 -0.35
C LEU A 138 -2.36 -14.14 -1.46
N GLY A 139 -1.73 -14.03 -2.64
CA GLY A 139 -2.30 -13.34 -3.79
C GLY A 139 -1.88 -11.89 -3.98
N ALA A 140 -0.72 -11.49 -3.43
CA ALA A 140 -0.06 -10.24 -3.79
C ALA A 140 0.86 -10.40 -5.02
N ASP A 141 1.03 -9.32 -5.78
CA ASP A 141 1.71 -9.33 -7.09
C ASP A 141 2.96 -8.46 -7.14
N MET A 142 3.04 -7.43 -6.29
CA MET A 142 4.14 -6.45 -6.29
C MET A 142 4.66 -6.20 -4.88
N TYR A 143 5.96 -5.86 -4.81
CA TYR A 143 6.69 -5.59 -3.57
C TYR A 143 7.78 -4.54 -3.81
N ASP A 144 8.15 -3.81 -2.75
CA ASP A 144 9.34 -2.98 -2.72
C ASP A 144 9.99 -3.06 -1.34
N CYS A 145 11.31 -3.01 -1.28
CA CYS A 145 11.99 -2.88 -0.01
C CYS A 145 13.43 -2.41 -0.17
N VAL A 146 13.87 -1.62 0.80
CA VAL A 146 15.28 -1.23 0.92
C VAL A 146 16.16 -2.36 1.50
N TYR A 147 15.58 -3.43 2.06
CA TYR A 147 16.30 -4.51 2.74
C TYR A 147 17.51 -5.04 1.95
N PRO A 148 17.38 -5.51 0.68
CA PRO A 148 18.51 -6.08 -0.04
C PRO A 148 19.65 -5.07 -0.27
N THR A 149 19.33 -3.85 -0.71
CA THR A 149 20.36 -2.84 -0.98
C THR A 149 21.00 -2.30 0.29
N ARG A 150 20.22 -2.12 1.37
CA ARG A 150 20.71 -1.64 2.66
C ARG A 150 21.63 -2.67 3.32
N THR A 151 21.23 -3.94 3.37
CA THR A 151 22.02 -4.99 4.02
C THR A 151 23.34 -5.24 3.28
N ALA A 152 23.34 -5.17 1.94
CA ALA A 152 24.55 -5.27 1.14
C ALA A 152 25.58 -4.17 1.48
N ARG A 153 25.13 -2.92 1.67
CA ARG A 153 26.01 -1.81 2.09
C ARG A 153 26.59 -2.01 3.50
N PHE A 154 25.96 -2.84 4.34
CA PHE A 154 26.46 -3.23 5.65
C PHE A 154 27.21 -4.58 5.64
N GLY A 155 27.61 -5.07 4.48
CA GLY A 155 28.47 -6.26 4.35
C GLY A 155 27.75 -7.59 4.51
N SER A 156 26.42 -7.62 4.37
CA SER A 156 25.62 -8.85 4.39
C SER A 156 25.20 -9.25 2.98
N ALA A 157 25.27 -10.54 2.65
CA ALA A 157 24.78 -11.10 1.39
C ALA A 157 23.63 -12.07 1.66
N LEU A 158 22.60 -12.02 0.81
CA LEU A 158 21.52 -13.01 0.81
C LEU A 158 21.98 -14.23 0.00
N VAL A 159 21.83 -15.42 0.58
CA VAL A 159 22.12 -16.70 -0.07
C VAL A 159 20.91 -17.63 0.10
N PRO A 160 20.68 -18.57 -0.83
CA PRO A 160 19.73 -19.65 -0.57
C PRO A 160 20.12 -20.40 0.70
N GLU A 161 19.14 -20.85 1.49
CA GLU A 161 19.41 -21.82 2.55
C GLU A 161 19.99 -23.10 1.93
N VAL A 162 21.02 -23.64 2.57
CA VAL A 162 21.73 -24.87 2.17
C VAL A 162 21.13 -26.06 2.90
#